data_AF-A0A934V8L9-F1
#
_entry.id   AF-A0A934V8L9-F1
#
_cell.length_a   1.000
_cell.length_b   1.000
_cell.length_c   1.000
_cell.angle_alpha   90.00
_cell.angle_beta   90.00
_cell.angle_gamma   90.00
#
_symmetry.space_group_name_H-M   'P 1'
#
loop_
_entity.id
_entity.type
_entity.pdbx_description
1 polymer ?
#
loop_
_entity_poly.entity_id
_entity_poly.type
_entity_poly.pdbx_seq_one_letter_code
_entity_poly.pdbx_strand_id
1 'polypeptide(L)'
;MKLLLAFSLLTAAISSGGESSLTTTYQPFFGLGYSRITIAPVICHDWYSHSGQATAIPLISAKNVPPTNNPKEAVEDVNIASRCKVYFYTNDIGDLRVPPEMTMDVASFVVPQGNAYPREEIIRACLECLRRCLPERLVDIPLSLKATDADKEWVSKITEEFNSHDRRKVFFSPEK
;
A
#
# COMPACT_ATOMS: atom_id res chain seq x y z
N MET A 1 -29.77 -17.55 52.91
CA MET A 1 -28.35 -17.69 52.52
C MET A 1 -28.33 -18.33 51.13
N LYS A 2 -28.36 -17.62 49.99
CA LYS A 2 -27.57 -16.46 49.54
C LYS A 2 -26.08 -16.67 49.80
N LEU A 3 -25.40 -17.42 48.94
CA LEU A 3 -24.07 -17.12 48.40
C LEU A 3 -23.69 -18.23 47.40
N LEU A 4 -22.86 -17.88 46.42
CA LEU A 4 -22.21 -18.76 45.44
C LEU A 4 -22.99 -19.09 44.15
N LEU A 5 -23.29 -18.05 43.39
CA LEU A 5 -23.39 -18.14 41.92
C LEU A 5 -22.90 -16.80 41.34
N ALA A 6 -21.63 -16.51 41.60
CA ALA A 6 -20.90 -15.38 41.00
C ALA A 6 -19.64 -15.91 40.29
N PHE A 7 -19.84 -16.95 39.48
CA PHE A 7 -18.81 -17.53 38.63
C PHE A 7 -19.25 -17.48 37.15
N SER A 8 -19.88 -16.37 36.76
CA SER A 8 -20.10 -16.06 35.34
C SER A 8 -18.88 -15.28 34.87
N LEU A 9 -17.88 -16.07 34.52
CA LEU A 9 -16.83 -15.86 33.54
C LEU A 9 -16.42 -14.40 33.28
N LEU A 10 -15.21 -14.10 33.74
CA LEU A 10 -14.27 -13.21 33.07
C LEU A 10 -14.43 -13.37 31.56
N THR A 11 -15.06 -12.40 30.92
CA THR A 11 -14.73 -12.04 29.54
C THR A 11 -13.28 -11.56 29.59
N ALA A 12 -12.35 -12.48 29.43
CA ALA A 12 -11.03 -12.15 28.93
C ALA A 12 -11.28 -11.49 27.59
N ALA A 13 -11.35 -10.16 27.59
CA ALA A 13 -11.04 -9.38 26.43
C ALA A 13 -9.61 -9.79 26.09
N ILE A 14 -9.48 -10.75 25.17
CA ILE A 14 -8.25 -10.95 24.43
C ILE A 14 -8.17 -9.69 23.57
N SER A 15 -7.76 -8.59 24.21
CA SER A 15 -7.07 -7.54 23.52
C SER A 15 -5.75 -8.17 23.12
N SER A 16 -5.76 -8.94 22.03
CA SER A 16 -4.57 -9.12 21.21
C SER A 16 -4.22 -7.72 20.73
N GLY A 17 -3.50 -6.99 21.59
CA GLY A 17 -2.89 -5.73 21.22
C GLY A 17 -2.06 -6.03 19.99
N GLY A 18 -2.37 -5.39 18.86
CA GLY A 18 -1.54 -5.51 17.68
C GLY A 18 -0.13 -5.12 18.09
N GLU A 19 0.78 -6.08 18.12
CA GLU A 19 2.17 -5.78 18.37
C GLU A 19 2.68 -4.94 17.20
N SER A 20 3.13 -3.72 17.52
CA SER A 20 3.77 -2.87 16.54
C SER A 20 5.14 -3.44 16.20
N SER A 21 5.45 -3.51 14.91
CA SER A 21 6.81 -3.81 14.46
C SER A 21 7.24 -2.88 13.33
N LEU A 22 8.45 -3.10 12.83
CA LEU A 22 8.93 -2.41 11.65
C LEU A 22 8.70 -3.31 10.44
N THR A 23 7.92 -2.82 9.48
CA THR A 23 7.65 -3.51 8.22
C THR A 23 8.33 -2.75 7.09
N THR A 24 8.98 -3.46 6.18
CA THR A 24 9.50 -2.86 4.96
C THR A 24 8.41 -2.87 3.88
N THR A 25 8.20 -1.72 3.25
CA THR A 25 7.39 -1.57 2.04
C THR A 25 8.23 -0.93 0.93
N TYR A 26 7.65 -0.71 -0.25
CA TYR A 26 8.25 0.05 -1.34
C TYR A 26 7.38 1.26 -1.65
N GLN A 27 8.02 2.42 -1.84
CA GLN A 27 7.33 3.66 -2.16
C GLN A 27 7.93 4.30 -3.41
N PRO A 28 7.08 4.89 -4.28
CA PRO A 28 7.54 5.71 -5.40
C PRO A 28 7.82 7.14 -4.93
N PHE A 29 9.01 7.66 -5.23
CA PHE A 29 9.47 8.99 -4.85
C PHE A 29 9.73 9.88 -6.05
N PHE A 30 9.55 11.18 -5.84
CA PHE A 30 10.11 12.17 -6.76
C PHE A 30 11.64 12.08 -6.71
N GLY A 31 12.28 11.82 -7.85
CA GLY A 31 13.74 11.92 -7.94
C GLY A 31 14.18 13.35 -7.62
N LEU A 32 14.85 13.55 -6.47
CA LEU A 32 15.56 14.80 -6.20
C LEU A 32 16.74 14.87 -7.17
N GLY A 33 16.65 15.74 -8.18
CA GLY A 33 17.68 15.92 -9.20
C GLY A 33 17.66 14.91 -10.37
N TYR A 34 16.73 13.95 -10.36
CA TYR A 34 16.54 13.00 -11.46
C TYR A 34 15.14 13.17 -12.01
N SER A 35 15.00 13.37 -13.32
CA SER A 35 13.73 13.56 -14.03
C SER A 35 12.87 12.29 -14.08
N ARG A 36 12.93 11.44 -13.05
CA ARG A 36 12.40 10.07 -13.04
C ARG A 36 11.86 9.69 -11.66
N ILE A 37 10.79 8.90 -11.65
CA ILE A 37 10.26 8.27 -10.43
C ILE A 37 11.28 7.25 -9.91
N THR A 38 11.61 7.30 -8.62
CA THR A 38 12.48 6.32 -7.98
C THR A 38 11.65 5.42 -7.08
N ILE A 39 11.78 4.09 -7.21
CA ILE A 39 11.15 3.13 -6.31
C ILE A 39 12.19 2.64 -5.31
N ALA A 40 11.96 2.87 -4.03
CA ALA A 40 12.90 2.48 -2.97
C ALA A 40 12.18 1.80 -1.79
N PRO A 41 12.89 0.90 -1.08
CA PRO A 41 12.37 0.31 0.14
C PRO A 41 12.30 1.35 1.25
N VAL A 42 11.26 1.28 2.08
CA VAL A 42 11.01 2.18 3.20
C VAL A 42 10.60 1.36 4.41
N ILE A 43 11.15 1.70 5.56
CA ILE A 43 10.77 1.11 6.84
C ILE A 43 9.61 1.92 7.41
N CYS A 44 8.49 1.25 7.67
CA CYS A 44 7.29 1.83 8.24
C CYS A 44 6.99 1.24 9.61
N HIS A 45 6.39 2.06 10.47
CA HIS A 45 5.84 1.58 11.74
C HIS A 45 4.50 0.90 11.50
N ASP A 46 4.46 -0.41 11.71
CA ASP A 46 3.32 -1.25 11.41
C ASP A 46 2.64 -1.72 12.70
N TRP A 47 1.56 -1.03 13.06
CA TRP A 47 0.74 -1.33 14.24
C TRP A 47 -0.02 -2.66 14.17
N TYR A 48 -0.16 -3.23 12.98
CA TYR A 48 -0.98 -4.43 12.73
C TYR A 48 -0.15 -5.56 12.12
N SER A 49 1.16 -5.57 12.35
CA SER A 49 2.08 -6.52 11.71
C SER A 49 1.75 -8.00 11.95
N HIS A 50 1.02 -8.31 13.03
CA HIS A 50 0.59 -9.67 13.38
C HIS A 50 -0.89 -9.94 13.09
N SER A 51 -1.57 -9.06 12.34
CA SER A 51 -3.00 -9.18 12.03
C SER A 51 -3.34 -10.28 11.02
N GLY A 52 -2.34 -10.96 10.45
CA GLY A 52 -2.56 -11.88 9.32
C GLY A 52 -2.75 -11.18 7.97
N GLN A 53 -2.79 -9.84 7.93
CA GLN A 53 -2.89 -9.05 6.70
C GLN A 53 -1.53 -8.83 6.04
N ALA A 54 -1.53 -8.57 4.74
CA ALA A 54 -0.34 -8.13 3.99
C ALA A 54 -0.07 -6.63 4.23
N THR A 55 0.22 -6.25 5.48
CA THR A 55 0.32 -4.85 5.94
C THR A 55 1.33 -3.99 5.17
N ALA A 56 2.35 -4.60 4.55
CA ALA A 56 3.29 -3.89 3.66
C ALA A 56 2.59 -3.23 2.46
N ILE A 57 1.48 -3.78 1.97
CA ILE A 57 0.74 -3.29 0.79
C ILE A 57 0.04 -1.94 1.08
N PRO A 58 -0.82 -1.80 2.10
CA PRO A 58 -1.43 -0.49 2.39
C PRO A 58 -0.39 0.59 2.72
N LEU A 59 0.76 0.20 3.27
CA LEU A 59 1.88 1.11 3.59
C LEU A 59 2.59 1.69 2.36
N ILE A 60 2.36 1.16 1.15
CA ILE A 60 2.84 1.78 -0.11
C ILE A 60 2.36 3.23 -0.22
N SER A 61 1.15 3.50 0.28
CA SER A 61 0.51 4.83 0.25
C SER A 61 0.72 5.67 1.52
N ALA A 62 1.50 5.18 2.48
CA ALA A 62 1.78 5.91 3.71
C ALA A 62 2.60 7.17 3.41
N LYS A 63 2.22 8.31 4.02
CA LYS A 63 2.97 9.57 3.89
C LYS A 63 4.43 9.34 4.29
N ASN A 64 5.35 9.89 3.51
CA ASN A 64 6.77 9.81 3.83
C ASN A 64 7.35 11.21 3.94
N VAL A 65 7.70 11.58 5.16
CA VAL A 65 8.44 12.81 5.44
C VAL A 65 9.84 12.38 5.90
N PRO A 66 10.88 12.58 5.07
CA PRO A 66 12.23 12.11 5.39
C PRO A 66 12.77 12.79 6.66
N PRO A 67 13.62 12.11 7.46
CA PRO A 67 14.29 12.74 8.58
C PRO A 67 15.21 13.86 8.10
N THR A 68 15.32 14.93 8.89
CA THR A 68 16.09 16.14 8.57
C THR A 68 16.79 16.68 9.80
N ASN A 69 17.85 17.47 9.59
CA ASN A 69 18.46 18.28 10.65
C ASN A 69 17.70 19.60 10.92
N ASN A 70 16.63 19.90 10.15
CA ASN A 70 15.75 21.04 10.38
C ASN A 70 14.26 20.61 10.44
N PRO A 71 13.80 20.03 11.57
CA PRO A 71 12.46 19.42 11.67
C PRO A 71 11.30 20.41 11.53
N LYS A 72 11.57 21.72 11.61
CA LYS A 72 10.55 22.75 11.37
C LYS A 72 10.16 22.87 9.90
N GLU A 73 11.03 22.42 8.99
CA GLU A 73 10.86 22.57 7.54
C GLU A 73 10.55 21.25 6.83
N ALA A 74 10.89 20.09 7.40
CA ALA A 74 10.49 18.80 6.83
C ALA A 74 9.04 18.45 7.17
N VAL A 75 8.13 19.01 6.38
CA VAL A 75 6.70 18.70 6.44
C VAL A 75 6.17 18.14 5.11
N GLU A 76 7.01 18.14 4.07
CA GLU A 76 6.61 17.69 2.74
C GLU A 76 6.61 16.17 2.65
N ASP A 77 5.48 15.64 2.19
CA ASP A 77 5.36 14.24 1.79
C ASP A 77 6.06 14.03 0.46
N VAL A 78 7.05 13.15 0.42
CA VAL A 78 7.79 12.84 -0.82
C VAL A 78 7.25 11.60 -1.53
N ASN A 79 6.33 10.86 -0.91
CA ASN A 79 5.73 9.67 -1.50
C ASN A 79 4.68 10.06 -2.57
N ILE A 80 4.95 9.69 -3.83
CA ILE A 80 4.06 9.93 -4.96
C ILE A 80 2.70 9.24 -4.76
N ALA A 81 2.68 8.01 -4.24
CA ALA A 81 1.44 7.25 -4.09
C ALA A 81 0.49 7.97 -3.13
N SER A 82 1.01 8.44 -2.00
CA SER A 82 0.23 9.19 -1.01
C SER A 82 -0.25 10.53 -1.55
N ARG A 83 0.65 11.31 -2.16
CA ARG A 83 0.33 12.62 -2.77
C ARG A 83 -0.68 12.54 -3.89
N CYS A 84 -0.60 11.48 -4.70
CA CYS A 84 -1.49 11.28 -5.82
C CYS A 84 -2.74 10.49 -5.45
N LYS A 85 -2.90 10.09 -4.18
CA LYS A 85 -4.06 9.36 -3.65
C LYS A 85 -4.29 8.02 -4.36
N VAL A 86 -3.21 7.26 -4.55
CA VAL A 86 -3.22 5.88 -5.04
C VAL A 86 -3.08 4.95 -3.83
N TYR A 87 -4.14 4.19 -3.54
CA TYR A 87 -4.20 3.30 -2.38
C TYR A 87 -4.30 1.85 -2.80
N PHE A 88 -3.73 0.96 -1.98
CA PHE A 88 -3.87 -0.48 -2.16
C PHE A 88 -4.46 -1.10 -0.89
N TYR A 89 -5.36 -2.05 -1.10
CA TYR A 89 -6.02 -2.77 -0.02
C TYR A 89 -5.95 -4.26 -0.28
N THR A 90 -5.86 -5.01 0.81
CA THR A 90 -6.06 -6.46 0.85
C THR A 90 -7.05 -6.80 1.94
N ASN A 91 -7.70 -7.95 1.84
CA ASN A 91 -8.41 -8.53 2.96
C ASN A 91 -7.46 -9.30 3.89
N ASP A 92 -8.01 -9.95 4.90
CA ASP A 92 -7.27 -10.84 5.79
C ASP A 92 -6.79 -12.08 5.03
N ILE A 93 -5.50 -12.13 4.73
CA ILE A 93 -4.87 -13.26 4.06
C ILE A 93 -4.52 -14.39 5.04
N GLY A 94 -4.69 -14.20 6.35
CA GLY A 94 -4.51 -15.22 7.39
C GLY A 94 -5.71 -16.15 7.53
N ASP A 95 -6.93 -15.69 7.24
CA ASP A 95 -8.14 -16.53 7.27
C ASP A 95 -8.25 -17.37 5.99
N LEU A 96 -8.10 -18.69 6.11
CA LEU A 96 -8.23 -19.63 4.99
C LEU A 96 -9.65 -19.72 4.42
N ARG A 97 -10.66 -19.20 5.12
CA ARG A 97 -12.06 -19.19 4.67
C ARG A 97 -12.39 -18.00 3.78
N VAL A 98 -11.55 -16.97 3.79
CA VAL A 98 -11.73 -15.77 2.99
C VAL A 98 -10.84 -15.87 1.75
N PRO A 99 -11.40 -15.86 0.52
CA PRO A 99 -10.60 -15.81 -0.69
C PRO A 99 -9.72 -14.56 -0.67
N PRO A 100 -8.42 -14.65 -0.98
CA PRO A 100 -7.55 -13.48 -0.99
C PRO A 100 -7.99 -12.46 -2.04
N GLU A 101 -7.97 -11.18 -1.69
CA GLU A 101 -8.35 -10.08 -2.58
C GLU A 101 -7.32 -8.97 -2.56
N MET A 102 -7.18 -8.29 -3.71
CA MET A 102 -6.38 -7.08 -3.86
C MET A 102 -7.16 -6.03 -4.63
N THR A 103 -7.14 -4.79 -4.13
CA THR A 103 -7.79 -3.65 -4.79
C THR A 103 -6.83 -2.48 -4.88
N MET A 104 -6.76 -1.85 -6.06
CA MET A 104 -6.20 -0.51 -6.24
C MET A 104 -7.35 0.50 -6.25
N ASP A 105 -7.30 1.49 -5.37
CA ASP A 105 -8.25 2.59 -5.31
C ASP A 105 -7.60 3.88 -5.76
N VAL A 106 -8.11 4.39 -6.88
CA VAL A 106 -7.73 5.65 -7.53
C VAL A 106 -8.96 6.56 -7.68
N ALA A 107 -10.03 6.35 -6.91
CA ALA A 107 -11.26 7.15 -7.00
C ALA A 107 -11.03 8.63 -6.62
N SER A 108 -9.95 8.94 -5.92
CA SER A 108 -9.54 10.32 -5.61
C SER A 108 -8.24 10.72 -6.30
N PHE A 109 -7.86 10.02 -7.36
CA PHE A 109 -6.58 10.23 -8.02
C PHE A 109 -6.41 11.67 -8.49
N VAL A 110 -5.26 12.24 -8.17
CA VAL A 110 -4.91 13.61 -8.49
C VAL A 110 -3.42 13.68 -8.78
N VAL A 111 -3.02 14.56 -9.69
CA VAL A 111 -1.61 14.92 -9.86
C VAL A 111 -1.45 16.36 -9.37
N PRO A 112 -0.86 16.57 -8.17
CA PRO A 112 -0.60 17.90 -7.65
C PRO A 112 0.13 18.80 -8.65
N GLN A 113 -0.19 20.10 -8.64
CA GLN A 113 0.50 21.10 -9.45
C GLN A 113 2.00 21.09 -9.17
N GLY A 114 2.81 21.20 -10.23
CA GLY A 114 4.28 21.13 -10.13
C GLY A 114 4.87 19.72 -10.27
N ASN A 115 4.04 18.67 -10.31
CA ASN A 115 4.52 17.33 -10.65
C ASN A 115 4.77 17.23 -12.16
N ALA A 116 5.99 16.86 -12.54
CA ALA A 116 6.39 16.69 -13.94
C ALA A 116 6.07 15.30 -14.52
N TYR A 117 5.64 14.33 -13.70
CA TYR A 117 5.49 12.95 -14.14
C TYR A 117 4.15 12.68 -14.82
N PRO A 118 4.14 11.93 -15.94
CA PRO A 118 2.92 11.46 -16.56
C PRO A 118 2.06 10.64 -15.60
N ARG A 119 0.73 10.79 -15.71
CA ARG A 119 -0.25 10.08 -14.88
C ARG A 119 -0.06 8.55 -14.94
N GLU A 120 0.27 8.04 -16.12
CA GLU A 120 0.48 6.61 -16.36
C GLU A 120 1.73 6.08 -15.65
N GLU A 121 2.83 6.82 -15.68
CA GLU A 121 4.06 6.44 -14.98
C GLU A 121 3.86 6.37 -13.46
N ILE A 122 3.05 7.28 -12.91
CA ILE A 122 2.69 7.25 -11.48
C ILE A 122 1.98 5.93 -11.14
N ILE A 123 0.96 5.54 -11.91
CA ILE A 123 0.22 4.29 -11.67
C ILE A 123 1.14 3.08 -11.84
N ARG A 124 1.96 3.05 -12.91
CA ARG A 124 2.89 1.94 -13.17
C ARG A 124 3.95 1.80 -12.08
N ALA A 125 4.49 2.92 -11.58
CA ALA A 125 5.43 2.90 -10.47
C ALA A 125 4.79 2.38 -9.18
N CYS A 126 3.57 2.83 -8.86
CA CYS A 126 2.79 2.30 -7.73
C CYS A 126 2.53 0.79 -7.86
N LEU A 127 2.24 0.29 -9.06
CA LEU A 127 2.04 -1.14 -9.32
C LEU A 127 3.33 -1.95 -9.20
N GLU A 128 4.48 -1.39 -9.58
CA GLU A 128 5.78 -2.02 -9.32
C GLU A 128 6.10 -2.05 -7.82
N CYS A 129 5.72 -1.03 -7.05
CA CYS A 129 5.78 -1.10 -5.59
C CYS A 129 4.90 -2.24 -5.04
N LEU A 130 3.65 -2.35 -5.53
CA LEU A 130 2.75 -3.45 -5.16
C LEU A 130 3.41 -4.80 -5.43
N ARG A 131 3.91 -5.01 -6.65
CA ARG A 131 4.59 -6.23 -7.07
C ARG A 131 5.71 -6.65 -6.11
N ARG A 132 6.52 -5.69 -5.66
CA ARG A 132 7.63 -5.91 -4.71
C ARG A 132 7.18 -6.23 -3.29
N CYS A 133 5.94 -5.87 -2.94
CA CYS A 133 5.33 -6.12 -1.64
C CYS A 133 4.40 -7.36 -1.63
N LEU A 134 4.22 -8.06 -2.75
CA LEU A 134 3.29 -9.20 -2.81
C LEU A 134 3.82 -10.41 -2.02
N PRO A 135 3.08 -10.90 -1.01
CA PRO A 135 3.34 -12.22 -0.46
C PRO A 135 2.93 -13.30 -1.46
N GLU A 136 3.48 -14.51 -1.33
CA GLU A 136 3.25 -15.63 -2.25
C GLU A 136 1.77 -15.90 -2.53
N ARG A 137 0.92 -15.85 -1.49
CA ARG A 137 -0.55 -16.06 -1.61
C ARG A 137 -1.27 -15.04 -2.49
N LEU A 138 -0.66 -13.89 -2.77
CA LEU A 138 -1.25 -12.82 -3.58
C LEU A 138 -0.64 -12.73 -4.98
N VAL A 139 0.45 -13.46 -5.28
CA VAL A 139 1.19 -13.34 -6.54
C VAL A 139 0.31 -13.60 -7.76
N ASP A 140 -0.63 -14.52 -7.69
CA ASP A 140 -1.50 -14.88 -8.84
C ASP A 140 -2.92 -14.29 -8.74
N ILE A 141 -3.22 -13.52 -7.69
CA ILE A 141 -4.57 -12.98 -7.43
C ILE A 141 -4.80 -11.70 -8.25
N PRO A 142 -5.82 -11.62 -9.13
CA PRO A 142 -6.07 -10.43 -9.93
C PRO A 142 -6.29 -9.17 -9.08
N LEU A 143 -5.68 -8.06 -9.50
CA LEU A 143 -5.90 -6.74 -8.91
C LEU A 143 -7.22 -6.17 -9.42
N SER A 144 -8.12 -5.87 -8.49
CA SER A 144 -9.37 -5.15 -8.77
C SER A 144 -9.13 -3.64 -8.81
N LEU A 145 -9.91 -2.93 -9.61
CA LEU A 145 -9.80 -1.48 -9.79
C LEU A 145 -11.04 -0.75 -9.29
N LYS A 146 -10.82 0.23 -8.42
CA LYS A 146 -11.82 1.25 -8.05
C LYS A 146 -11.35 2.61 -8.58
N ALA A 147 -12.10 3.17 -9.52
CA ALA A 147 -11.78 4.42 -10.20
C ALA A 147 -13.03 5.26 -10.47
N THR A 148 -12.86 6.56 -10.71
CA THR A 148 -13.91 7.42 -11.26
C THR A 148 -14.14 7.09 -12.74
N ASP A 149 -15.31 7.44 -13.29
CA ASP A 149 -15.59 7.20 -14.72
C ASP A 149 -14.57 7.89 -15.64
N ALA A 150 -14.06 9.06 -15.24
CA ALA A 150 -13.05 9.80 -16.00
C ALA A 150 -11.70 9.06 -16.09
N ASP A 151 -11.34 8.31 -15.05
CA ASP A 151 -10.05 7.61 -15.00
C ASP A 151 -10.14 6.11 -15.30
N LYS A 152 -11.35 5.54 -15.25
CA LYS A 152 -11.57 4.10 -15.35
C LYS A 152 -11.01 3.49 -16.63
N GLU A 153 -11.22 4.11 -17.78
CA GLU A 153 -10.83 3.54 -19.08
C GLU A 153 -9.31 3.40 -19.24
N TRP A 154 -8.54 4.43 -18.86
CA TRP A 154 -7.10 4.39 -19.05
C TRP A 154 -6.40 3.60 -17.94
N VAL A 155 -6.88 3.67 -16.69
CA VAL A 155 -6.33 2.89 -15.58
C VAL A 155 -6.65 1.40 -15.72
N SER A 156 -7.82 1.03 -16.27
CA SER A 156 -8.15 -0.39 -16.50
C SER A 156 -7.18 -1.05 -17.46
N LYS A 157 -6.76 -0.36 -18.53
CA LYS A 157 -5.75 -0.86 -19.48
C LYS A 157 -4.43 -1.22 -18.78
N ILE A 158 -3.94 -0.33 -17.90
CA ILE A 158 -2.71 -0.59 -17.12
C ILE A 158 -2.93 -1.73 -16.11
N THR A 159 -4.12 -1.81 -15.50
CA THR A 159 -4.47 -2.86 -14.54
C THR A 159 -4.56 -4.23 -15.21
N GLU A 160 -5.13 -4.31 -16.41
CA GLU A 160 -5.20 -5.52 -17.23
C GLU A 160 -3.80 -5.98 -17.66
N GLU A 161 -2.93 -5.04 -18.06
CA GLU A 161 -1.53 -5.33 -18.33
C GLU A 161 -0.83 -5.89 -17.09
N PHE A 162 -1.01 -5.27 -15.92
CA PHE A 162 -0.44 -5.75 -14.66
C PHE A 162 -0.97 -7.14 -14.26
N ASN A 163 -2.24 -7.43 -14.51
CA ASN A 163 -2.86 -8.71 -14.20
C ASN A 163 -2.44 -9.84 -15.15
N SER A 164 -2.08 -9.52 -16.39
CA SER A 164 -1.54 -10.48 -17.35
C SER A 164 -0.02 -10.63 -17.28
N HIS A 165 0.66 -9.71 -16.60
CA HIS A 165 2.11 -9.72 -16.41
C HIS A 165 2.56 -10.77 -15.38
N ASP A 166 3.71 -11.40 -15.65
CA ASP A 166 4.38 -12.28 -14.68
C ASP A 166 4.94 -11.45 -13.53
N ARG A 167 4.27 -11.48 -12.37
CA ARG A 167 4.60 -10.65 -11.20
C ARG A 167 5.97 -10.96 -10.56
N ARG A 168 6.66 -12.02 -11.02
CA ARG A 168 8.04 -12.31 -10.65
C ARG A 168 9.05 -11.46 -11.43
N LYS A 169 8.64 -10.85 -12.54
CA LYS A 169 9.47 -9.98 -13.39
C LYS A 169 9.16 -8.52 -13.12
N VAL A 170 10.14 -7.65 -13.36
CA VAL A 170 9.95 -6.19 -13.30
C VAL A 170 8.78 -5.80 -14.20
N PHE A 171 7.80 -5.11 -13.64
CA PHE A 171 6.63 -4.60 -14.37
C PHE A 171 6.92 -3.21 -14.93
N PHE A 172 7.55 -2.36 -14.11
CA PHE A 172 7.92 -1.01 -14.48
C PHE A 172 9.35 -0.73 -14.05
N SER A 173 10.15 -0.26 -15.00
CA SER A 173 11.41 0.42 -14.73
C SER A 173 11.27 1.82 -15.30
N PRO A 174 11.55 2.88 -14.51
CA PRO A 174 11.89 4.16 -15.11
C PRO A 174 13.08 3.88 -16.04
N GLU A 175 12.97 4.15 -17.33
CA GLU A 175 14.03 3.83 -18.30
C GLU A 175 15.37 4.44 -17.87
N LYS A 176 16.49 3.78 -18.23
CA LYS A 176 17.86 4.26 -17.98
C LYS A 176 18.22 5.47 -18.84
#